data_AF-A0A3D5FGD9-F1
#
_entry.id   AF-A0A3D5FGD9-F1
#
_cell.length_a   1.000
_cell.length_b   1.000
_cell.length_c   1.000
_cell.angle_alpha   90.00
_cell.angle_beta   90.00
_cell.angle_gamma   90.00
#
_symmetry.space_group_name_H-M   'P 1'
#
loop_
_entity.id
_entity.type
_entity.pdbx_description
1 polymer ?
#
loop_
_entity_poly.entity_id
_entity_poly.type
_entity_poly.pdbx_seq_one_letter_code
_entity_poly.pdbx_strand_id
1 'polypeptide(L)'
;MAKQTDIQISICGSAGDGTIAVGDIFKRAMARAGYRVIAFDHYPAEIRGFGKCISRTRISTNQVYSMKSYSDVLVSLNDLHAIPHVGEVRDYGAIIYDSAPMSAVAEGAHISGHLMPGHLPYALPIRELSELATGANRSRNIVALGFIAGLYQLPQQAFHQAIAAKFETKAPAVADTALAAFDSGFKSGSSTYKFDDVQIDHSRARKNGGEVRMMTGNGAIAHGCLEAGIETFFGYPITPATGIMERLAVEMPRRGGRLVQTEDEIAAISATIGAGYAGARAATATSGPGLALMAEMLGLGVMAEVPAVVFVSQRGGPSTGMPTKTEQSDLNLAVWGGHGDARRIVLAPTNVEGCRRCAARAFEMAEKFQVPVIVLIDLYLSNRYETVFLQGEDNFLPKNWQRVGSSSPGDNYRRYELTADGLSPRCVPGEAGGIHTATGLEHDEYGHPNDNPDVHSLMSKKRHEKL
;
A
#
# COMPACT_ATOMS: atom_id res chain seq x y z
N MET A 1 -3.06 11.39 33.69
CA MET A 1 -3.02 11.26 32.22
C MET A 1 -3.84 10.04 31.84
N ALA A 2 -4.67 10.11 30.79
CA ALA A 2 -5.37 8.93 30.30
C ALA A 2 -4.34 7.86 29.88
N LYS A 3 -4.56 6.60 30.22
CA LYS A 3 -3.69 5.50 29.76
C LYS A 3 -3.70 5.50 28.23
N GLN A 4 -2.52 5.50 27.61
CA GLN A 4 -2.38 5.48 26.16
C GLN A 4 -1.63 4.21 25.76
N THR A 5 -2.25 3.36 24.94
CA THR A 5 -1.52 2.30 24.23
C THR A 5 -0.64 2.92 23.15
N ASP A 6 0.66 2.62 23.18
CA ASP A 6 1.60 2.83 22.08
C ASP A 6 2.76 1.82 22.21
N ILE A 7 2.63 0.69 21.52
CA ILE A 7 3.57 -0.43 21.58
C ILE A 7 3.97 -0.87 20.18
N GLN A 8 5.27 -1.07 19.94
CA GLN A 8 5.83 -1.68 18.74
C GLN A 8 6.42 -3.06 19.06
N ILE A 9 5.92 -4.07 18.36
CA ILE A 9 6.34 -5.47 18.50
C ILE A 9 6.98 -5.92 17.20
N SER A 10 8.19 -6.47 17.31
CA SER A 10 8.92 -7.14 16.26
C SER A 10 8.86 -8.65 16.46
N ILE A 11 8.38 -9.40 15.48
CA ILE A 11 8.47 -10.86 15.46
C ILE A 11 9.47 -11.24 14.39
N CYS A 12 10.57 -11.89 14.78
CA CYS A 12 11.66 -12.25 13.90
C CYS A 12 11.79 -13.78 13.79
N GLY A 13 11.94 -14.27 12.57
CA GLY A 13 12.14 -15.69 12.30
C GLY A 13 12.68 -15.93 10.89
N SER A 14 12.65 -17.18 10.45
CA SER A 14 13.06 -17.57 9.10
C SER A 14 11.85 -17.65 8.17
N ALA A 15 12.08 -17.50 6.87
CA ALA A 15 11.10 -17.94 5.88
C ALA A 15 10.71 -19.41 6.15
N GLY A 16 9.40 -19.67 6.27
CA GLY A 16 8.84 -20.97 6.67
C GLY A 16 8.38 -21.05 8.13
N ASP A 17 8.92 -20.22 9.04
CA ASP A 17 8.49 -20.19 10.47
C ASP A 17 7.12 -19.53 10.67
N GLY A 18 6.49 -19.04 9.60
CA GLY A 18 5.20 -18.37 9.66
C GLY A 18 5.23 -16.99 10.31
N THR A 19 6.39 -16.32 10.33
CA THR A 19 6.59 -14.97 10.92
C THR A 19 5.64 -13.92 10.35
N ILE A 20 5.49 -13.87 9.03
CA ILE A 20 4.58 -12.91 8.38
C ILE A 20 3.12 -13.29 8.61
N ALA A 21 2.81 -14.59 8.62
CA ALA A 21 1.46 -15.08 8.87
C ALA A 21 0.98 -14.71 10.28
N VAL A 22 1.83 -14.84 11.29
CA VAL A 22 1.51 -14.46 12.66
C VAL A 22 1.41 -12.93 12.82
N GLY A 23 2.26 -12.17 12.10
CA GLY A 23 2.14 -10.72 12.01
C GLY A 23 0.80 -10.27 11.41
N ASP A 24 0.33 -10.91 10.35
CA ASP A 24 -0.98 -10.63 9.73
C ASP A 24 -2.15 -10.93 10.69
N ILE A 25 -2.09 -12.03 11.44
CA ILE A 25 -3.07 -12.34 12.50
C ILE A 25 -3.07 -11.23 13.55
N PHE A 26 -1.89 -10.83 14.03
CA PHE A 26 -1.76 -9.80 15.06
C PHE A 26 -2.36 -8.46 14.63
N LYS A 27 -1.99 -7.96 13.45
CA LYS A 27 -2.50 -6.69 12.91
C LYS A 27 -4.01 -6.70 12.77
N ARG A 28 -4.59 -7.80 12.26
CA ARG A 28 -6.04 -7.96 12.07
C ARG A 28 -6.79 -8.05 13.40
N ALA A 29 -6.25 -8.79 14.37
CA ALA A 29 -6.84 -8.87 15.71
C ALA A 29 -6.91 -7.49 16.36
N MET A 30 -5.81 -6.73 16.30
CA MET A 30 -5.74 -5.41 16.92
C MET A 30 -6.59 -4.35 16.20
N ALA A 31 -6.66 -4.41 14.86
CA ALA A 31 -7.59 -3.57 14.10
C ALA A 31 -9.06 -3.89 14.43
N ARG A 32 -9.43 -5.17 14.54
CA ARG A 32 -10.78 -5.60 14.96
C ARG A 32 -11.11 -5.14 16.38
N ALA A 33 -10.12 -5.13 17.26
CA ALA A 33 -10.24 -4.62 18.62
C ALA A 33 -10.36 -3.08 18.69
N GLY A 34 -10.29 -2.35 17.57
CA GLY A 34 -10.49 -0.91 17.52
C GLY A 34 -9.22 -0.08 17.70
N TYR A 35 -8.05 -0.71 17.72
CA TYR A 35 -6.79 0.02 17.75
C TYR A 35 -6.39 0.55 16.37
N ARG A 36 -5.56 1.59 16.37
CA ARG A 36 -4.83 2.04 15.19
C ARG A 36 -3.58 1.16 15.05
N VAL A 37 -3.43 0.52 13.90
CA VAL A 37 -2.28 -0.33 13.59
C VAL A 37 -1.50 0.29 12.45
N ILE A 38 -0.19 0.34 12.58
CA ILE A 38 0.78 0.58 11.50
C ILE A 38 1.77 -0.58 11.52
N ALA A 39 2.05 -1.17 10.36
CA ALA A 39 2.97 -2.30 10.31
C ALA A 39 3.75 -2.34 9.01
N PHE A 40 4.96 -2.87 9.09
CA PHE A 40 5.83 -3.06 7.95
C PHE A 40 6.54 -4.41 8.09
N ASP A 41 6.39 -5.23 7.06
CA ASP A 41 6.99 -6.55 6.99
C ASP A 41 8.22 -6.48 6.10
N HIS A 42 9.33 -7.01 6.58
CA HIS A 42 10.52 -7.22 5.76
C HIS A 42 10.59 -8.68 5.33
N TYR A 43 10.65 -8.85 4.01
CA TYR A 43 10.88 -10.13 3.35
C TYR A 43 12.36 -10.25 2.96
N PRO A 44 12.89 -11.49 2.87
CA PRO A 44 14.17 -11.71 2.21
C PRO A 44 14.07 -11.33 0.73
N ALA A 45 15.21 -11.01 0.11
CA ALA A 45 15.26 -10.73 -1.32
C ALA A 45 15.05 -12.02 -2.15
N GLU A 46 15.37 -13.17 -1.57
CA GLU A 46 15.30 -14.47 -2.18
C GLU A 46 13.88 -15.03 -2.16
N ILE A 47 13.37 -15.43 -3.34
CA ILE A 47 12.04 -16.05 -3.50
C ILE A 47 11.98 -17.44 -2.84
N ARG A 48 13.10 -18.16 -2.78
CA ARG A 48 13.24 -19.46 -2.12
C ARG A 48 14.45 -19.44 -1.18
N GLY A 49 14.27 -19.87 0.06
CA GLY A 49 15.35 -20.01 1.03
C GLY A 49 14.88 -19.85 2.48
N PHE A 50 15.82 -19.98 3.43
CA PHE A 50 15.64 -19.75 4.86
C PHE A 50 15.99 -18.31 5.27
N GLY A 51 15.67 -17.36 4.40
CA GLY A 51 16.01 -15.95 4.58
C GLY A 51 15.32 -15.33 5.79
N LYS A 52 15.88 -14.23 6.29
CA LYS A 52 15.35 -13.48 7.44
C LYS A 52 13.98 -12.89 7.12
N CYS A 53 13.01 -13.14 7.99
CA CYS A 53 11.69 -12.51 7.97
C CYS A 53 11.48 -11.76 9.28
N ILE A 54 11.05 -10.50 9.21
CA ILE A 54 10.64 -9.74 10.40
C ILE A 54 9.32 -9.03 10.13
N SER A 55 8.34 -9.27 11.00
CA SER A 55 7.10 -8.52 11.03
C SER A 55 7.16 -7.50 12.14
N ARG A 56 7.08 -6.21 11.79
CA ARG A 56 7.04 -5.12 12.77
C ARG A 56 5.65 -4.51 12.79
N THR A 57 5.03 -4.48 13.95
CA THR A 57 3.67 -3.95 14.14
C THR A 57 3.65 -2.99 15.32
N ARG A 58 3.24 -1.75 15.06
CA ARG A 58 2.96 -0.76 16.11
C ARG A 58 1.45 -0.59 16.25
N ILE A 59 1.01 -0.64 17.50
CA ILE A 59 -0.39 -0.50 17.89
C ILE A 59 -0.50 0.72 18.78
N SER A 60 -1.45 1.58 18.47
CA SER A 60 -1.78 2.71 19.32
C SER A 60 -3.27 2.88 19.49
N THR A 61 -3.65 3.51 20.60
CA THR A 61 -4.99 4.08 20.71
C THR A 61 -5.16 5.23 19.72
N ASN A 62 -4.20 6.14 19.61
CA ASN A 62 -4.30 7.31 18.74
C ASN A 62 -3.77 7.04 17.32
N GLN A 63 -4.18 7.89 16.37
CA GLN A 63 -3.60 7.82 15.04
C GLN A 63 -2.10 8.12 15.12
N VAL A 64 -1.30 7.24 14.55
CA VAL A 64 0.15 7.39 14.40
C VAL A 64 0.50 7.26 12.91
N TYR A 65 1.56 7.92 12.47
CA TYR A 65 1.93 8.00 11.05
C TYR A 65 3.27 7.36 10.71
N SER A 66 3.96 6.80 11.71
CA SER A 66 5.27 6.17 11.56
C SER A 66 5.43 4.97 12.49
N MET A 67 6.40 4.12 12.17
CA MET A 67 6.95 3.17 13.13
C MET A 67 7.78 3.92 14.19
N LYS A 68 8.03 3.28 15.33
CA LYS A 68 9.02 3.73 16.31
C LYS A 68 10.43 3.36 15.84
N SER A 69 11.43 4.17 16.22
CA SER A 69 12.84 3.88 15.97
C SER A 69 13.30 2.59 16.65
N TYR A 70 12.79 2.33 17.86
CA TYR A 70 13.06 1.13 18.64
C TYR A 70 11.77 0.33 18.88
N SER A 71 11.88 -0.99 18.91
CA SER A 71 10.79 -1.85 19.31
C SER A 71 10.69 -1.95 20.83
N ASP A 72 9.47 -1.98 21.34
CA ASP A 72 9.19 -2.24 22.75
C ASP A 72 9.35 -3.73 23.07
N VAL A 73 9.08 -4.60 22.08
CA VAL A 73 9.15 -6.06 22.21
C VAL A 73 9.82 -6.67 20.97
N LEU A 74 10.75 -7.59 21.19
CA LEU A 74 11.30 -8.47 20.16
C LEU A 74 10.99 -9.93 20.52
N VAL A 75 10.44 -10.67 19.56
CA VAL A 75 10.25 -12.12 19.64
C VAL A 75 11.25 -12.81 18.73
N SER A 76 12.07 -13.69 19.30
CA SER A 76 12.96 -14.59 18.58
C SER A 76 12.28 -15.94 18.35
N LEU A 77 11.87 -16.21 17.10
CA LEU A 77 11.53 -17.56 16.64
C LEU A 77 12.76 -18.28 16.06
N ASN A 78 13.77 -17.50 15.68
CA ASN A 78 15.07 -17.97 15.20
C ASN A 78 16.16 -16.98 15.64
N ASP A 79 17.06 -17.45 16.50
CA ASP A 79 18.08 -16.60 17.14
C ASP A 79 19.06 -15.99 16.15
N LEU A 80 19.53 -16.76 15.16
CA LEU A 80 20.46 -16.27 14.13
C LEU A 80 19.92 -15.02 13.42
N HIS A 81 18.62 -15.00 13.15
CA HIS A 81 17.95 -13.88 12.49
C HIS A 81 17.57 -12.75 13.43
N ALA A 82 17.30 -13.07 14.71
CA ALA A 82 16.87 -12.09 15.71
C ALA A 82 18.02 -11.34 16.39
N ILE A 83 19.19 -11.96 16.56
CA ILE A 83 20.38 -11.37 17.19
C ILE A 83 20.74 -9.99 16.60
N PRO A 84 20.79 -9.79 15.27
CA PRO A 84 21.06 -8.47 14.69
C PRO A 84 20.06 -7.36 15.06
N HIS A 85 18.88 -7.73 15.57
CA HIS A 85 17.82 -6.82 15.95
C HIS A 85 17.74 -6.57 17.46
N VAL A 86 18.59 -7.20 18.27
CA VAL A 86 18.62 -6.97 19.73
C VAL A 86 18.94 -5.51 20.05
N GLY A 87 19.88 -4.90 19.31
CA GLY A 87 20.21 -3.47 19.43
C GLY A 87 19.09 -2.51 19.00
N GLU A 88 18.03 -3.02 18.36
CA GLU A 88 16.85 -2.23 17.97
C GLU A 88 15.73 -2.29 19.03
N VAL A 89 15.95 -2.98 20.14
CA VAL A 89 15.03 -3.00 21.29
C VAL A 89 15.40 -1.87 22.24
N ARG A 90 14.41 -1.09 22.65
CA ARG A 90 14.62 0.04 23.57
C ARG A 90 15.14 -0.44 24.93
N ASP A 91 15.71 0.49 25.71
CA ASP A 91 15.97 0.26 27.13
C ASP A 91 14.68 -0.13 27.85
N TYR A 92 14.78 -1.13 28.74
CA TYR A 92 13.65 -1.74 29.43
C TYR A 92 12.59 -2.34 28.48
N GLY A 93 12.99 -2.68 27.25
CA GLY A 93 12.19 -3.42 26.29
C GLY A 93 12.27 -4.93 26.50
N ALA A 94 11.21 -5.64 26.10
CA ALA A 94 11.07 -7.07 26.29
C ALA A 94 11.74 -7.86 25.15
N ILE A 95 12.48 -8.93 25.50
CA ILE A 95 13.01 -9.88 24.52
C ILE A 95 12.50 -11.27 24.88
N ILE A 96 11.63 -11.81 24.04
CA ILE A 96 10.99 -13.11 24.20
C ILE A 96 11.73 -14.11 23.32
N TYR A 97 12.21 -15.20 23.90
CA TYR A 97 12.95 -16.25 23.19
C TYR A 97 12.64 -17.63 23.76
N ASP A 98 12.97 -18.67 22.98
CA ASP A 98 12.69 -20.05 23.36
C ASP A 98 13.64 -20.51 24.48
N SER A 99 13.08 -20.98 25.60
CA SER A 99 13.84 -21.53 26.73
C SER A 99 14.11 -23.02 26.55
N ALA A 100 14.62 -23.41 25.38
CA ALA A 100 14.95 -24.79 25.08
C ALA A 100 15.78 -25.42 26.22
N PRO A 101 15.66 -26.75 26.47
CA PRO A 101 16.44 -27.41 27.50
C PRO A 101 17.92 -27.04 27.40
N MET A 102 18.54 -26.72 28.54
CA MET A 102 19.94 -26.28 28.56
C MET A 102 20.81 -27.30 27.84
N SER A 103 21.45 -26.86 26.76
CA SER A 103 22.32 -27.65 25.91
C SER A 103 23.52 -26.81 25.49
N ALA A 104 24.65 -27.47 25.20
CA ALA A 104 25.82 -26.78 24.72
C ALA A 104 25.54 -26.24 23.30
N VAL A 105 25.72 -24.93 23.13
CA VAL A 105 25.63 -24.25 21.83
C VAL A 105 26.97 -23.57 21.54
N ALA A 106 27.25 -23.30 20.26
CA ALA A 106 28.41 -22.49 19.91
C ALA A 106 28.31 -21.10 20.55
N GLU A 107 29.45 -20.51 20.87
CA GLU A 107 29.50 -19.15 21.41
C GLU A 107 28.78 -18.18 20.47
N GLY A 108 27.93 -17.33 21.03
CA GLY A 108 27.12 -16.37 20.27
C GLY A 108 25.95 -16.97 19.47
N ALA A 109 25.68 -18.29 19.54
CA ALA A 109 24.58 -18.90 18.78
C ALA A 109 23.19 -18.66 19.39
N HIS A 110 23.11 -18.42 20.70
CA HIS A 110 21.84 -18.24 21.41
C HIS A 110 21.62 -16.76 21.77
N ILE A 111 20.40 -16.26 21.57
CA ILE A 111 20.08 -14.84 21.71
C ILE A 111 20.30 -14.30 23.13
N SER A 112 20.18 -15.14 24.16
CA SER A 112 20.40 -14.73 25.55
C SER A 112 21.80 -14.17 25.82
N GLY A 113 22.80 -14.58 25.03
CA GLY A 113 24.17 -14.07 25.13
C GLY A 113 24.38 -12.67 24.51
N HIS A 114 23.37 -12.14 23.82
CA HIS A 114 23.44 -10.85 23.12
C HIS A 114 22.60 -9.75 23.76
N LEU A 115 21.86 -10.07 24.83
CA LEU A 115 21.01 -9.10 25.54
C LEU A 115 21.87 -7.99 26.16
N MET A 116 21.41 -6.75 26.03
CA MET A 116 22.10 -5.59 26.59
C MET A 116 21.65 -5.32 28.03
N PRO A 117 22.49 -4.66 28.85
CA PRO A 117 22.05 -4.17 30.16
C PRO A 117 20.79 -3.32 30.03
N GLY A 118 19.73 -3.67 30.76
CA GLY A 118 18.43 -2.99 30.71
C GLY A 118 17.38 -3.67 29.83
N HIS A 119 17.73 -4.66 29.00
CA HIS A 119 16.71 -5.50 28.35
C HIS A 119 16.03 -6.44 29.34
N LEU A 120 14.74 -6.72 29.11
CA LEU A 120 13.92 -7.57 29.95
C LEU A 120 13.71 -8.95 29.29
N PRO A 121 14.45 -9.99 29.70
CA PRO A 121 14.34 -11.31 29.10
C PRO A 121 13.07 -12.04 29.53
N TYR A 122 12.37 -12.63 28.57
CA TYR A 122 11.29 -13.57 28.77
C TYR A 122 11.65 -14.90 28.11
N ALA A 123 12.20 -15.81 28.90
CA ALA A 123 12.47 -17.18 28.47
C ALA A 123 11.16 -17.98 28.51
N LEU A 124 10.71 -18.46 27.35
CA LEU A 124 9.43 -19.14 27.17
C LEU A 124 9.68 -20.51 26.53
N PRO A 125 9.17 -21.64 27.06
CA PRO A 125 9.34 -22.95 26.42
C PRO A 125 8.41 -23.09 25.19
N ILE A 126 8.67 -22.32 24.14
CA ILE A 126 7.78 -22.16 22.97
C ILE A 126 7.55 -23.51 22.28
N ARG A 127 8.62 -24.29 22.11
CA ARG A 127 8.57 -25.63 21.51
C ARG A 127 7.69 -26.58 22.31
N GLU A 128 7.93 -26.67 23.61
CA GLU A 128 7.20 -27.57 24.51
C GLU A 128 5.71 -27.19 24.58
N LEU A 129 5.41 -25.90 24.70
CA LEU A 129 4.02 -25.41 24.71
C LEU A 129 3.31 -25.69 23.38
N SER A 130 4.01 -25.64 22.24
CA SER A 130 3.46 -26.01 20.93
C SER A 130 3.17 -27.51 20.88
N GLU A 131 4.11 -28.34 21.31
CA GLU A 131 3.99 -29.80 21.28
C GLU A 131 2.88 -30.30 22.21
N LEU A 132 2.80 -29.77 23.43
CA LEU A 132 1.73 -30.10 24.39
C LEU A 132 0.35 -29.69 23.89
N ALA A 133 0.23 -28.53 23.24
CA ALA A 133 -1.07 -28.02 22.78
C ALA A 133 -1.56 -28.65 21.48
N THR A 134 -0.65 -29.08 20.60
CA THR A 134 -0.98 -29.44 19.21
C THR A 134 -0.48 -30.80 18.75
N GLY A 135 0.33 -31.48 19.56
CA GLY A 135 1.05 -32.69 19.15
C GLY A 135 2.19 -32.44 18.15
N ALA A 136 2.50 -31.18 17.81
CA ALA A 136 3.54 -30.83 16.87
C ALA A 136 4.24 -29.50 17.21
N ASN A 137 5.47 -29.36 16.74
CA ASN A 137 6.29 -28.17 16.95
C ASN A 137 6.06 -27.06 15.89
N ARG A 138 5.01 -27.19 15.07
CA ARG A 138 4.77 -26.31 13.92
C ARG A 138 4.09 -25.00 14.29
N SER A 139 3.46 -24.93 15.47
CA SER A 139 2.63 -23.80 15.91
C SER A 139 3.33 -22.85 16.88
N ARG A 140 4.68 -22.91 16.96
CA ARG A 140 5.52 -22.07 17.83
C ARG A 140 5.26 -20.58 17.68
N ASN A 141 5.12 -20.11 16.44
CA ASN A 141 4.81 -18.72 16.15
C ASN A 141 3.48 -18.29 16.78
N ILE A 142 2.46 -19.14 16.75
CA ILE A 142 1.15 -18.88 17.34
C ILE A 142 1.19 -18.92 18.87
N VAL A 143 1.97 -19.84 19.46
CA VAL A 143 2.24 -19.84 20.91
C VAL A 143 2.87 -18.53 21.35
N ALA A 144 3.91 -18.07 20.64
CA ALA A 144 4.57 -16.80 20.95
C ALA A 144 3.61 -15.60 20.83
N LEU A 145 2.71 -15.60 19.83
CA LEU A 145 1.66 -14.60 19.71
C LEU A 145 0.67 -14.64 20.88
N GLY A 146 0.26 -15.85 21.28
CA GLY A 146 -0.56 -16.08 22.47
C GLY A 146 0.09 -15.51 23.71
N PHE A 147 1.36 -15.80 23.93
CA PHE A 147 2.13 -15.29 25.07
C PHE A 147 2.15 -13.77 25.12
N ILE A 148 2.43 -13.09 24.00
CA ILE A 148 2.35 -11.62 23.91
C ILE A 148 0.95 -11.13 24.29
N ALA A 149 -0.09 -11.75 23.73
CA ALA A 149 -1.47 -11.38 24.01
C ALA A 149 -1.82 -11.55 25.50
N GLY A 150 -1.35 -12.62 26.14
CA GLY A 150 -1.54 -12.83 27.58
C GLY A 150 -0.75 -11.84 28.44
N LEU A 151 0.54 -11.65 28.14
CA LEU A 151 1.46 -10.78 28.89
C LEU A 151 0.96 -9.33 28.93
N TYR A 152 0.44 -8.82 27.81
CA TYR A 152 -0.11 -7.48 27.70
C TYR A 152 -1.64 -7.42 27.86
N GLN A 153 -2.29 -8.52 28.25
CA GLN A 153 -3.74 -8.62 28.45
C GLN A 153 -4.57 -8.16 27.22
N LEU A 154 -4.07 -8.41 26.01
CA LEU A 154 -4.72 -8.05 24.75
C LEU A 154 -6.03 -8.85 24.56
N PRO A 155 -7.01 -8.34 23.79
CA PRO A 155 -8.36 -8.92 23.72
C PRO A 155 -8.38 -10.27 23.01
N GLN A 156 -8.34 -11.35 23.78
CA GLN A 156 -8.28 -12.75 23.32
C GLN A 156 -9.28 -13.07 22.19
N GLN A 157 -10.54 -12.64 22.34
CA GLN A 157 -11.60 -12.88 21.35
C GLN A 157 -11.26 -12.34 19.95
N ALA A 158 -10.57 -11.20 19.87
CA ALA A 158 -10.19 -10.61 18.59
C ALA A 158 -9.13 -11.46 17.87
N PHE A 159 -8.25 -12.12 18.63
CA PHE A 159 -7.27 -13.06 18.10
C PHE A 159 -7.92 -14.35 17.64
N HIS A 160 -8.85 -14.91 18.41
CA HIS A 160 -9.62 -16.10 17.98
C HIS A 160 -10.33 -15.87 16.65
N GLN A 161 -11.00 -14.73 16.50
CA GLN A 161 -11.63 -14.35 15.24
C GLN A 161 -10.63 -14.17 14.09
N ALA A 162 -9.47 -13.55 14.35
CA ALA A 162 -8.43 -13.37 13.34
C ALA A 162 -7.80 -14.70 12.89
N ILE A 163 -7.57 -15.62 13.83
CA ILE A 163 -7.07 -16.97 13.57
C ILE A 163 -8.10 -17.77 12.75
N ALA A 164 -9.37 -17.78 13.18
CA ALA A 164 -10.44 -18.48 12.47
C ALA A 164 -10.57 -17.98 11.02
N ALA A 165 -10.59 -16.66 10.81
CA ALA A 165 -10.65 -16.07 9.48
C ALA A 165 -9.43 -16.40 8.60
N LYS A 166 -8.23 -16.53 9.20
CA LYS A 166 -7.00 -16.87 8.47
C LYS A 166 -7.05 -18.29 7.89
N PHE A 167 -7.68 -19.22 8.62
CA PHE A 167 -7.72 -20.64 8.28
C PHE A 167 -9.09 -21.12 7.75
N GLU A 168 -10.00 -20.21 7.42
CA GLU A 168 -11.37 -20.50 6.95
C GLU A 168 -11.39 -21.41 5.70
N THR A 169 -10.40 -21.28 4.81
CA THR A 169 -10.28 -22.10 3.59
C THR A 169 -9.59 -23.45 3.81
N LYS A 170 -9.19 -23.77 5.05
CA LYS A 170 -8.51 -25.01 5.43
C LYS A 170 -9.47 -25.93 6.19
N ALA A 171 -9.04 -27.17 6.44
CA ALA A 171 -9.80 -28.10 7.26
C ALA A 171 -9.99 -27.52 8.69
N PRO A 172 -11.17 -27.63 9.31
CA PRO A 172 -11.46 -27.06 10.63
C PRO A 172 -10.43 -27.40 11.71
N ALA A 173 -9.93 -28.64 11.70
CA ALA A 173 -8.89 -29.10 12.62
C ALA A 173 -7.62 -28.22 12.61
N VAL A 174 -7.28 -27.58 11.49
CA VAL A 174 -6.13 -26.66 11.41
C VAL A 174 -6.38 -25.39 12.21
N ALA A 175 -7.60 -24.85 12.16
CA ALA A 175 -8.00 -23.68 12.94
C ALA A 175 -8.04 -24.03 14.44
N ASP A 176 -8.62 -25.17 14.80
CA ASP A 176 -8.69 -25.64 16.19
C ASP A 176 -7.29 -25.83 16.80
N THR A 177 -6.38 -26.43 16.02
CA THR A 177 -4.97 -26.59 16.40
C THR A 177 -4.28 -25.23 16.62
N ALA A 178 -4.55 -24.25 15.75
CA ALA A 178 -4.02 -22.90 15.90
C ALA A 178 -4.58 -22.18 17.13
N LEU A 179 -5.88 -22.34 17.42
CA LEU A 179 -6.52 -21.77 18.61
C LEU A 179 -5.94 -22.39 19.90
N ALA A 180 -5.78 -23.71 19.95
CA ALA A 180 -5.16 -24.40 21.08
C ALA A 180 -3.73 -23.92 21.35
N ALA A 181 -2.92 -23.76 20.29
CA ALA A 181 -1.57 -23.19 20.41
C ALA A 181 -1.59 -21.76 20.95
N PHE A 182 -2.51 -20.92 20.45
CA PHE A 182 -2.66 -19.54 20.91
C PHE A 182 -3.06 -19.48 22.39
N ASP A 183 -4.04 -20.29 22.80
CA ASP A 183 -4.55 -20.32 24.18
C ASP A 183 -3.51 -20.84 25.17
N SER A 184 -2.69 -21.82 24.77
CA SER A 184 -1.55 -22.29 25.55
C SER A 184 -0.56 -21.15 25.84
N GLY A 185 -0.18 -20.41 24.80
CA GLY A 185 0.65 -19.21 24.93
C GLY A 185 -0.01 -18.13 25.79
N PHE A 186 -1.29 -17.84 25.54
CA PHE A 186 -2.06 -16.82 26.25
C PHE A 186 -2.13 -17.09 27.76
N LYS A 187 -2.36 -18.35 28.15
CA LYS A 187 -2.34 -18.77 29.55
C LYS A 187 -0.98 -18.52 30.20
N SER A 188 0.11 -18.94 29.54
CA SER A 188 1.48 -18.74 30.03
C SER A 188 1.82 -17.25 30.17
N GLY A 189 1.46 -16.43 29.18
CA GLY A 189 1.66 -14.97 29.22
C GLY A 189 0.86 -14.31 30.34
N SER A 190 -0.41 -14.70 30.53
CA SER A 190 -1.28 -14.15 31.57
C SER A 190 -0.82 -14.48 32.99
N SER A 191 -0.13 -15.62 33.18
CA SER A 191 0.47 -16.00 34.46
C SER A 191 1.86 -15.39 34.69
N THR A 192 2.44 -14.75 33.69
CA THR A 192 3.78 -14.17 33.78
C THR A 192 3.71 -12.76 34.35
N TYR A 193 4.57 -12.45 35.33
CA TYR A 193 4.69 -11.10 35.86
C TYR A 193 5.34 -10.18 34.82
N LYS A 194 4.65 -9.10 34.45
CA LYS A 194 5.14 -8.13 33.45
C LYS A 194 6.14 -7.16 34.09
N PHE A 195 7.37 -7.17 33.58
CA PHE A 195 8.46 -6.32 34.08
C PHE A 195 8.51 -4.93 33.45
N ASP A 196 7.92 -4.75 32.27
CA ASP A 196 7.95 -3.47 31.55
C ASP A 196 6.83 -2.49 31.98
N ASP A 197 6.95 -1.26 31.52
CA ASP A 197 6.04 -0.14 31.80
C ASP A 197 4.91 0.02 30.76
N VAL A 198 4.85 -0.83 29.72
CA VAL A 198 3.84 -0.72 28.65
C VAL A 198 2.43 -0.75 29.24
N GLN A 199 1.63 0.25 28.88
CA GLN A 199 0.22 0.34 29.26
C GLN A 199 -0.67 -0.01 28.08
N ILE A 200 -1.63 -0.89 28.29
CA ILE A 200 -2.71 -1.15 27.34
C ILE A 200 -3.99 -0.50 27.85
N ASP A 201 -4.58 0.37 27.03
CA ASP A 201 -5.88 0.97 27.25
C ASP A 201 -6.99 0.12 26.62
N HIS A 202 -7.70 -0.62 27.47
CA HIS A 202 -8.83 -1.45 27.08
C HIS A 202 -10.15 -0.66 26.93
N SER A 203 -10.18 0.63 27.27
CA SER A 203 -11.41 1.43 27.22
C SER A 203 -11.89 1.73 25.80
N ARG A 204 -11.02 1.53 24.79
CA ARG A 204 -11.37 1.64 23.37
C ARG A 204 -11.99 0.35 22.83
N ALA A 205 -13.18 0.01 23.33
CA ALA A 205 -14.13 -0.74 22.51
C ALA A 205 -14.70 0.22 21.45
N ARG A 206 -14.72 -0.24 20.19
CA ARG A 206 -15.15 0.53 19.00
C ARG A 206 -16.41 1.36 19.28
N LYS A 207 -16.28 2.69 19.35
CA LYS A 207 -17.43 3.59 19.56
C LYS A 207 -18.29 3.82 18.31
N ASN A 208 -17.78 3.58 17.10
CA ASN A 208 -18.49 3.95 15.86
C ASN A 208 -18.52 2.79 14.83
N GLY A 209 -19.71 2.45 14.36
CA GLY A 209 -20.03 1.32 13.47
C GLY A 209 -19.54 1.38 12.02
N GLY A 210 -18.54 2.21 11.69
CA GLY A 210 -17.96 2.24 10.33
C GLY A 210 -16.98 1.11 10.09
N GLU A 211 -16.89 0.61 8.85
CA GLU A 211 -16.02 -0.51 8.48
C GLU A 211 -14.53 -0.19 8.69
N VAL A 212 -13.80 -1.12 9.32
CA VAL A 212 -12.36 -0.99 9.56
C VAL A 212 -11.64 -2.05 8.73
N ARG A 213 -10.71 -1.62 7.88
CA ARG A 213 -9.93 -2.52 7.04
C ARG A 213 -8.44 -2.33 7.31
N MET A 214 -7.72 -3.45 7.36
CA MET A 214 -6.27 -3.43 7.23
C MET A 214 -5.92 -3.39 5.75
N MET A 215 -5.22 -2.34 5.32
CA MET A 215 -4.86 -2.14 3.92
C MET A 215 -3.38 -1.79 3.81
N THR A 216 -2.75 -2.22 2.72
CA THR A 216 -1.46 -1.66 2.29
C THR A 216 -1.70 -0.38 1.48
N GLY A 217 -0.68 0.46 1.27
CA GLY A 217 -0.78 1.61 0.37
C GLY A 217 -1.20 1.22 -1.05
N ASN A 218 -0.59 0.17 -1.61
CA ASN A 218 -1.01 -0.39 -2.91
C ASN A 218 -2.47 -0.85 -2.88
N GLY A 219 -2.89 -1.52 -1.81
CA GLY A 219 -4.26 -1.95 -1.62
C GLY A 219 -5.24 -0.78 -1.54
N ALA A 220 -4.84 0.31 -0.90
CA ALA A 220 -5.61 1.53 -0.79
C ALA A 220 -5.73 2.28 -2.11
N ILE A 221 -4.65 2.36 -2.92
CA ILE A 221 -4.72 2.88 -4.28
C ILE A 221 -5.74 2.09 -5.10
N ALA A 222 -5.61 0.75 -5.14
CA ALA A 222 -6.54 -0.09 -5.88
C ALA A 222 -7.99 0.12 -5.43
N HIS A 223 -8.22 0.28 -4.12
CA HIS A 223 -9.56 0.56 -3.60
C HIS A 223 -10.08 1.94 -4.04
N GLY A 224 -9.26 2.98 -3.99
CA GLY A 224 -9.61 4.32 -4.45
C GLY A 224 -9.89 4.38 -5.95
N CYS A 225 -9.17 3.60 -6.77
CA CYS A 225 -9.49 3.45 -8.18
C CYS A 225 -10.88 2.84 -8.40
N LEU A 226 -11.24 1.82 -7.61
CA LEU A 226 -12.56 1.19 -7.69
C LEU A 226 -13.68 2.13 -7.22
N GLU A 227 -13.46 2.90 -6.16
CA GLU A 227 -14.39 3.94 -5.68
C GLU A 227 -14.58 5.04 -6.73
N ALA A 228 -13.51 5.40 -7.44
CA ALA A 228 -13.56 6.33 -8.56
C ALA A 228 -14.09 5.70 -9.86
N GLY A 229 -14.53 4.45 -9.88
CA GLY A 229 -15.12 3.85 -11.08
C GLY A 229 -14.13 3.68 -12.24
N ILE A 230 -12.89 3.25 -11.96
CA ILE A 230 -11.94 2.82 -12.98
C ILE A 230 -12.56 1.74 -13.90
N GLU A 231 -12.42 1.92 -15.21
CA GLU A 231 -12.94 1.00 -16.22
C GLU A 231 -11.84 0.17 -16.86
N THR A 232 -10.67 0.75 -17.07
CA THR A 232 -9.53 0.07 -17.70
C THR A 232 -8.22 0.29 -16.95
N PHE A 233 -7.41 -0.75 -16.89
CA PHE A 233 -6.05 -0.69 -16.35
C PHE A 233 -5.09 -1.40 -17.30
N PHE A 234 -3.97 -0.76 -17.61
CA PHE A 234 -2.92 -1.33 -18.46
C PHE A 234 -1.61 -1.26 -17.69
N GLY A 235 -0.91 -2.38 -17.50
CA GLY A 235 0.29 -2.38 -16.67
C GLY A 235 1.30 -3.45 -17.01
N TYR A 236 2.56 -3.13 -16.75
CA TYR A 236 3.69 -4.04 -16.78
C TYR A 236 4.17 -4.32 -15.34
N PRO A 237 4.39 -5.59 -14.93
CA PRO A 237 4.79 -5.90 -13.56
C PRO A 237 6.15 -5.30 -13.18
N ILE A 238 6.18 -4.46 -12.14
CA ILE A 238 7.42 -3.88 -11.59
C ILE A 238 7.31 -3.66 -10.08
N THR A 239 8.31 -4.09 -9.31
CA THR A 239 8.37 -3.86 -7.86
C THR A 239 8.54 -2.37 -7.56
N PRO A 240 7.81 -1.78 -6.59
CA PRO A 240 6.77 -2.37 -5.74
C PRO A 240 5.33 -2.08 -6.22
N ALA A 241 5.12 -1.69 -7.49
CA ALA A 241 3.81 -1.33 -8.04
C ALA A 241 2.90 -2.52 -8.37
N THR A 242 3.46 -3.72 -8.58
CA THR A 242 2.72 -4.94 -8.99
C THR A 242 1.52 -5.25 -8.08
N GLY A 243 1.60 -4.95 -6.79
CA GLY A 243 0.49 -5.18 -5.86
C GLY A 243 -0.79 -4.37 -6.16
N ILE A 244 -0.68 -3.26 -6.90
CA ILE A 244 -1.85 -2.51 -7.40
C ILE A 244 -2.51 -3.31 -8.53
N MET A 245 -1.70 -3.75 -9.50
CA MET A 245 -2.13 -4.52 -10.66
C MET A 245 -2.79 -5.85 -10.26
N GLU A 246 -2.17 -6.62 -9.35
CA GLU A 246 -2.72 -7.90 -8.88
C GLU A 246 -4.10 -7.74 -8.25
N ARG A 247 -4.30 -6.68 -7.47
CA ARG A 247 -5.58 -6.42 -6.79
C ARG A 247 -6.66 -6.00 -7.76
N LEU A 248 -6.32 -5.12 -8.71
CA LEU A 248 -7.24 -4.69 -9.76
C LEU A 248 -7.59 -5.83 -10.72
N ALA A 249 -6.66 -6.74 -11.01
CA ALA A 249 -6.91 -7.91 -11.86
C ALA A 249 -7.99 -8.83 -11.28
N VAL A 250 -8.11 -8.90 -9.96
CA VAL A 250 -9.16 -9.68 -9.27
C VAL A 250 -10.48 -8.90 -9.18
N GLU A 251 -10.43 -7.60 -8.88
CA GLU A 251 -11.61 -6.81 -8.52
C GLU A 251 -12.31 -6.15 -9.72
N MET A 252 -11.57 -5.68 -10.73
CA MET A 252 -12.15 -4.95 -11.86
C MET A 252 -13.07 -5.81 -12.73
N PRO A 253 -12.72 -7.07 -13.11
CA PRO A 253 -13.59 -7.89 -13.96
C PRO A 253 -14.97 -8.14 -13.34
N ARG A 254 -15.04 -8.24 -12.02
CA ARG A 254 -16.30 -8.41 -11.26
C ARG A 254 -17.21 -7.19 -11.34
N ARG A 255 -16.68 -6.04 -11.73
CA ARG A 255 -17.37 -4.75 -11.86
C ARG A 255 -17.50 -4.29 -13.32
N GLY A 256 -17.24 -5.19 -14.28
CA GLY A 256 -17.30 -4.90 -15.72
C GLY A 256 -16.07 -4.18 -16.28
N GLY A 257 -15.08 -3.85 -15.44
CA GLY A 257 -13.82 -3.27 -15.87
C GLY A 257 -12.88 -4.30 -16.49
N ARG A 258 -11.84 -3.84 -17.19
CA ARG A 258 -10.85 -4.69 -17.86
C ARG A 258 -9.45 -4.33 -17.42
N LEU A 259 -8.61 -5.34 -17.27
CA LEU A 259 -7.18 -5.16 -17.04
C LEU A 259 -6.41 -5.91 -18.12
N VAL A 260 -5.35 -5.29 -18.65
CA VAL A 260 -4.43 -5.91 -19.59
C VAL A 260 -3.02 -5.80 -19.04
N GLN A 261 -2.34 -6.94 -18.93
CA GLN A 261 -0.89 -6.96 -18.77
C GLN A 261 -0.27 -6.69 -20.14
N THR A 262 0.48 -5.60 -20.25
CA THR A 262 1.16 -5.22 -21.50
C THR A 262 2.56 -5.83 -21.56
N GLU A 263 3.17 -5.73 -22.74
CA GLU A 263 4.53 -6.19 -23.05
C GLU A 263 5.62 -5.33 -22.39
N ASP A 264 5.37 -4.03 -22.19
CA ASP A 264 6.25 -3.07 -21.53
C ASP A 264 5.45 -1.85 -21.00
N GLU A 265 6.17 -0.91 -20.36
CA GLU A 265 5.60 0.35 -19.85
C GLU A 265 5.18 1.35 -20.94
N ILE A 266 5.77 1.30 -22.14
CA ILE A 266 5.40 2.19 -23.26
C ILE A 266 4.01 1.79 -23.77
N ALA A 267 3.77 0.51 -23.98
CA ALA A 267 2.47 -0.05 -24.33
C ALA A 267 1.43 0.24 -23.23
N ALA A 268 1.82 0.14 -21.95
CA ALA A 268 0.94 0.42 -20.83
C ALA A 268 0.40 1.87 -20.84
N ILE A 269 1.28 2.86 -20.94
CA ILE A 269 0.85 4.26 -20.96
C ILE A 269 0.14 4.63 -22.26
N SER A 270 0.57 4.08 -23.40
CA SER A 270 -0.06 4.32 -24.70
C SER A 270 -1.52 3.85 -24.69
N ALA A 271 -1.77 2.63 -24.20
CA ALA A 271 -3.11 2.09 -24.07
C ALA A 271 -3.95 2.85 -23.04
N THR A 272 -3.33 3.31 -21.94
CA THR A 272 -4.00 4.13 -20.91
C THR A 272 -4.49 5.45 -21.50
N ILE A 273 -3.65 6.16 -22.27
CA ILE A 273 -4.03 7.40 -22.96
C ILE A 273 -5.11 7.12 -24.02
N GLY A 274 -4.95 6.06 -24.82
CA GLY A 274 -5.97 5.66 -25.80
C GLY A 274 -7.34 5.39 -25.15
N ALA A 275 -7.37 4.76 -23.99
CA ALA A 275 -8.60 4.55 -23.23
C ALA A 275 -9.18 5.85 -22.65
N GLY A 276 -8.34 6.77 -22.19
CA GLY A 276 -8.76 8.12 -21.77
C GLY A 276 -9.40 8.92 -22.90
N TYR A 277 -8.84 8.83 -24.11
CA TYR A 277 -9.41 9.39 -25.34
C TYR A 277 -10.78 8.78 -25.67
N ALA A 278 -10.91 7.46 -25.54
CA ALA A 278 -12.18 6.76 -25.66
C ALA A 278 -13.19 7.10 -24.55
N GLY A 279 -12.79 7.89 -23.55
CA GLY A 279 -13.65 8.37 -22.48
C GLY A 279 -13.69 7.49 -21.25
N ALA A 280 -12.83 6.48 -21.12
CA ALA A 280 -12.75 5.64 -19.94
C ALA A 280 -11.94 6.31 -18.81
N ARG A 281 -12.29 6.05 -17.55
CA ARG A 281 -11.34 6.26 -16.45
C ARG A 281 -10.27 5.16 -16.52
N ALA A 282 -9.09 5.54 -16.97
CA ALA A 282 -7.98 4.62 -17.23
C ALA A 282 -6.75 4.97 -16.38
N ALA A 283 -6.04 3.93 -15.93
CA ALA A 283 -4.79 4.10 -15.21
C ALA A 283 -3.73 3.05 -15.55
N THR A 284 -2.48 3.39 -15.22
CA THR A 284 -1.35 2.45 -15.15
C THR A 284 -0.63 2.61 -13.81
N ALA A 285 0.22 1.63 -13.45
CA ALA A 285 1.09 1.72 -12.29
C ALA A 285 2.51 1.26 -12.65
N THR A 286 3.51 1.96 -12.13
CA THR A 286 4.92 1.73 -12.45
C THR A 286 5.84 2.19 -11.30
N SER A 287 7.16 2.21 -11.52
CA SER A 287 8.18 2.78 -10.65
C SER A 287 9.15 3.64 -11.48
N GLY A 288 10.20 4.21 -10.88
CA GLY A 288 11.14 5.15 -11.53
C GLY A 288 11.59 4.74 -12.95
N PRO A 289 12.09 3.50 -13.18
CA PRO A 289 12.49 3.07 -14.53
C PRO A 289 11.37 3.11 -15.56
N GLY A 290 10.19 2.62 -15.20
CA GLY A 290 9.05 2.62 -16.12
C GLY A 290 8.46 4.02 -16.31
N LEU A 291 8.48 4.88 -15.29
CA LEU A 291 8.12 6.29 -15.45
C LEU A 291 9.02 6.99 -16.49
N ALA A 292 10.32 6.66 -16.53
CA ALA A 292 11.24 7.20 -17.53
C ALA A 292 10.87 6.75 -18.95
N LEU A 293 10.46 5.49 -19.14
CA LEU A 293 9.97 4.98 -20.43
C LEU A 293 8.64 5.63 -20.85
N MET A 294 7.78 5.98 -19.89
CA MET A 294 6.49 6.61 -20.16
C MET A 294 6.59 8.10 -20.54
N ALA A 295 7.77 8.73 -20.42
CA ALA A 295 7.93 10.19 -20.53
C ALA A 295 7.45 10.77 -21.87
N GLU A 296 7.71 10.07 -22.99
CA GLU A 296 7.27 10.51 -24.32
C GLU A 296 5.74 10.55 -24.42
N MET A 297 5.08 9.46 -24.02
CA MET A 297 3.63 9.34 -24.09
C MET A 297 2.91 10.25 -23.09
N LEU A 298 3.51 10.53 -21.93
CA LEU A 298 3.01 11.56 -21.03
C LEU A 298 2.99 12.94 -21.70
N GLY A 299 4.00 13.25 -22.53
CA GLY A 299 3.99 14.43 -23.40
C GLY A 299 2.82 14.44 -24.37
N LEU A 300 2.55 13.32 -25.05
CA LEU A 300 1.36 13.16 -25.90
C LEU A 300 0.06 13.39 -25.12
N GLY A 301 -0.07 12.85 -23.91
CA GLY A 301 -1.26 13.04 -23.08
C GLY A 301 -1.50 14.51 -22.70
N VAL A 302 -0.43 15.29 -22.48
CA VAL A 302 -0.52 16.74 -22.26
C VAL A 302 -0.92 17.47 -23.54
N MET A 303 -0.23 17.20 -24.65
CA MET A 303 -0.48 17.84 -25.94
C MET A 303 -1.91 17.60 -26.44
N ALA A 304 -2.35 16.35 -26.40
CA ALA A 304 -3.68 15.95 -26.86
C ALA A 304 -4.80 16.21 -25.83
N GLU A 305 -4.46 16.74 -24.65
CA GLU A 305 -5.37 17.02 -23.54
C GLU A 305 -6.20 15.80 -23.11
N VAL A 306 -5.53 14.67 -22.86
CA VAL A 306 -6.18 13.39 -22.56
C VAL A 306 -6.06 13.04 -21.07
N PRO A 307 -7.17 12.83 -20.36
CA PRO A 307 -7.16 12.33 -18.98
C PRO A 307 -6.50 10.95 -18.86
N ALA A 308 -5.52 10.82 -17.98
CA ALA A 308 -4.92 9.54 -17.61
C ALA A 308 -4.34 9.62 -16.19
N VAL A 309 -4.28 8.49 -15.47
CA VAL A 309 -3.64 8.44 -14.14
C VAL A 309 -2.46 7.46 -14.14
N VAL A 310 -1.33 7.89 -13.61
CA VAL A 310 -0.13 7.06 -13.45
C VAL A 310 0.24 6.98 -11.97
N PHE A 311 0.18 5.79 -11.40
CA PHE A 311 0.68 5.52 -10.05
C PHE A 311 2.16 5.17 -10.12
N VAL A 312 3.01 5.93 -9.45
CA VAL A 312 4.46 5.70 -9.44
C VAL A 312 4.84 5.28 -8.03
N SER A 313 5.09 3.98 -7.85
CA SER A 313 5.63 3.44 -6.62
C SER A 313 7.16 3.57 -6.60
N GLN A 314 7.65 4.70 -6.10
CA GLN A 314 9.06 5.09 -6.03
C GLN A 314 9.89 4.08 -5.23
N ARG A 315 11.11 3.81 -5.69
CA ARG A 315 12.09 2.90 -5.07
C ARG A 315 13.49 3.47 -5.26
N GLY A 316 14.50 2.91 -4.59
CA GLY A 316 15.88 3.40 -4.69
C GLY A 316 16.40 3.41 -6.12
N GLY A 317 16.85 4.57 -6.60
CA GLY A 317 17.49 4.77 -7.92
C GLY A 317 19.01 4.99 -7.80
N PRO A 318 19.69 5.45 -8.87
CA PRO A 318 19.21 5.56 -10.27
C PRO A 318 19.24 4.21 -11.02
N SER A 319 18.75 4.19 -12.27
CA SER A 319 18.66 2.98 -13.11
C SER A 319 17.87 1.87 -12.40
N THR A 320 18.32 0.60 -12.43
CA THR A 320 17.71 -0.49 -11.64
C THR A 320 17.67 -0.15 -10.15
N GLY A 321 18.71 0.52 -9.66
CA GLY A 321 18.89 0.96 -8.29
C GLY A 321 18.73 -0.16 -7.27
N MET A 322 17.92 0.09 -6.24
CA MET A 322 17.60 -0.85 -5.17
C MET A 322 16.10 -1.16 -5.15
N PRO A 323 15.62 -2.14 -5.94
CA PRO A 323 14.20 -2.38 -6.14
C PRO A 323 13.36 -2.64 -4.88
N THR A 324 14.01 -3.08 -3.81
CA THR A 324 13.39 -3.42 -2.52
C THR A 324 13.63 -2.38 -1.42
N LYS A 325 14.19 -1.22 -1.77
CA LYS A 325 14.45 -0.11 -0.83
C LYS A 325 13.61 1.12 -1.18
N THR A 326 13.20 1.83 -0.14
CA THR A 326 12.40 3.05 -0.26
C THR A 326 13.30 4.23 -0.57
N GLU A 327 12.83 5.09 -1.47
CA GLU A 327 13.43 6.38 -1.80
C GLU A 327 12.33 7.25 -2.43
N GLN A 328 12.51 8.57 -2.38
CA GLN A 328 11.57 9.56 -2.93
C GLN A 328 12.28 10.47 -3.94
N SER A 329 13.01 9.87 -4.88
CA SER A 329 13.91 10.56 -5.83
C SER A 329 13.30 10.76 -7.21
N ASP A 330 12.07 10.29 -7.47
CA ASP A 330 11.41 10.39 -8.78
C ASP A 330 10.64 11.71 -8.99
N LEU A 331 10.61 12.62 -7.99
CA LEU A 331 9.88 13.89 -8.07
C LEU A 331 10.26 14.71 -9.30
N ASN A 332 11.56 14.85 -9.58
CA ASN A 332 12.03 15.63 -10.72
C ASN A 332 11.58 15.02 -12.05
N LEU A 333 11.60 13.69 -12.18
CA LEU A 333 11.11 13.01 -13.38
C LEU A 333 9.57 13.13 -13.51
N ALA A 334 8.84 13.09 -12.40
CA ALA A 334 7.39 13.27 -12.40
C ALA A 334 6.96 14.70 -12.78
N VAL A 335 7.70 15.73 -12.34
CA VAL A 335 7.35 17.14 -12.62
C VAL A 335 7.93 17.60 -13.97
N TRP A 336 9.20 17.29 -14.24
CA TRP A 336 9.96 17.85 -15.36
C TRP A 336 10.31 16.81 -16.44
N GLY A 337 9.95 15.53 -16.26
CA GLY A 337 10.29 14.47 -17.21
C GLY A 337 9.43 14.50 -18.46
N GLY A 338 9.94 15.05 -19.55
CA GLY A 338 9.23 15.22 -20.83
C GLY A 338 9.95 16.29 -21.64
N HIS A 339 9.85 16.23 -22.96
CA HIS A 339 10.40 17.28 -23.81
C HIS A 339 9.39 18.43 -23.97
N GLY A 340 9.90 19.65 -24.09
CA GLY A 340 9.07 20.87 -24.18
C GLY A 340 8.34 21.24 -22.88
N ASP A 341 7.48 22.25 -22.95
CA ASP A 341 6.71 22.77 -21.82
C ASP A 341 5.43 21.95 -21.55
N ALA A 342 5.60 20.71 -21.08
CA ALA A 342 4.52 19.75 -20.84
C ALA A 342 4.14 19.64 -19.36
N ARG A 343 3.43 20.65 -18.82
CA ARG A 343 2.97 20.66 -17.43
C ARG A 343 1.89 19.61 -17.18
N ARG A 344 1.97 18.97 -16.01
CA ARG A 344 1.03 17.95 -15.55
C ARG A 344 0.87 18.00 -14.04
N ILE A 345 -0.13 17.33 -13.51
CA ILE A 345 -0.43 17.34 -12.06
C ILE A 345 0.34 16.20 -11.39
N VAL A 346 0.96 16.50 -10.25
CA VAL A 346 1.65 15.50 -9.41
C VAL A 346 1.10 15.55 -7.98
N LEU A 347 0.66 14.41 -7.47
CA LEU A 347 0.17 14.23 -6.10
C LEU A 347 1.06 13.26 -5.34
N ALA A 348 1.18 13.43 -4.02
CA ALA A 348 1.87 12.48 -3.14
C ALA A 348 1.08 12.25 -1.84
N PRO A 349 0.54 11.05 -1.58
CA PRO A 349 -0.11 10.73 -0.32
C PRO A 349 0.89 10.60 0.83
N THR A 350 0.43 10.86 2.06
CA THR A 350 1.27 10.81 3.28
C THR A 350 1.01 9.59 4.16
N ASN A 351 -0.09 8.86 3.92
CA ASN A 351 -0.48 7.66 4.65
C ASN A 351 -1.42 6.78 3.79
N VAL A 352 -1.79 5.60 4.29
CA VAL A 352 -2.51 4.60 3.49
C VAL A 352 -3.93 5.07 3.17
N GLU A 353 -4.61 5.73 4.10
CA GLU A 353 -5.91 6.37 3.82
C GLU A 353 -5.77 7.47 2.74
N GLY A 354 -4.69 8.24 2.81
CA GLY A 354 -4.29 9.23 1.81
C GLY A 354 -4.09 8.62 0.44
N CYS A 355 -3.50 7.42 0.33
CA CYS A 355 -3.36 6.70 -0.93
C CYS A 355 -4.72 6.44 -1.61
N ARG A 356 -5.74 6.03 -0.84
CA ARG A 356 -7.10 5.83 -1.34
C ARG A 356 -7.70 7.13 -1.87
N ARG A 357 -7.66 8.21 -1.07
CA ARG A 357 -8.20 9.52 -1.46
C ARG A 357 -7.47 10.15 -2.64
N CYS A 358 -6.13 10.06 -2.67
CA CYS A 358 -5.33 10.56 -3.77
C CYS A 358 -5.60 9.80 -5.07
N ALA A 359 -5.80 8.48 -5.02
CA ALA A 359 -6.16 7.71 -6.20
C ALA A 359 -7.49 8.18 -6.80
N ALA A 360 -8.52 8.38 -5.97
CA ALA A 360 -9.80 8.86 -6.47
C ALA A 360 -9.73 10.31 -6.98
N ARG A 361 -9.10 11.22 -6.22
CA ARG A 361 -8.90 12.62 -6.63
C ARG A 361 -8.05 12.75 -7.89
N ALA A 362 -7.13 11.83 -8.15
CA ALA A 362 -6.34 11.85 -9.37
C ALA A 362 -7.22 11.70 -10.62
N PHE A 363 -8.25 10.84 -10.58
CA PHE A 363 -9.21 10.74 -11.68
C PHE A 363 -10.04 12.02 -11.86
N GLU A 364 -10.50 12.60 -10.76
CA GLU A 364 -11.27 13.86 -10.79
C GLU A 364 -10.44 15.00 -11.41
N MET A 365 -9.17 15.12 -11.00
CA MET A 365 -8.23 16.10 -11.53
C MET A 365 -7.89 15.82 -12.99
N ALA A 366 -7.65 14.56 -13.36
CA ALA A 366 -7.35 14.18 -14.74
C ALA A 366 -8.51 14.53 -15.68
N GLU A 367 -9.75 14.26 -15.26
CA GLU A 367 -10.95 14.58 -16.03
C GLU A 367 -11.21 16.09 -16.09
N LYS A 368 -11.09 16.79 -14.97
CA LYS A 368 -11.32 18.24 -14.88
C LYS A 368 -10.35 19.02 -15.74
N PHE A 369 -9.06 18.72 -15.60
CA PHE A 369 -7.99 19.48 -16.25
C PHE A 369 -7.53 18.87 -17.58
N GLN A 370 -8.11 17.74 -17.98
CA GLN A 370 -7.86 17.06 -19.25
C GLN A 370 -6.35 16.88 -19.47
N VAL A 371 -5.69 16.26 -18.50
CA VAL A 371 -4.23 16.11 -18.45
C VAL A 371 -3.87 14.82 -17.71
N PRO A 372 -2.71 14.21 -18.00
CA PRO A 372 -2.18 13.14 -17.17
C PRO A 372 -1.93 13.60 -15.72
N VAL A 373 -2.28 12.77 -14.75
CA VAL A 373 -2.00 12.97 -13.32
C VAL A 373 -1.08 11.86 -12.83
N ILE A 374 0.01 12.25 -12.18
CA ILE A 374 0.94 11.32 -11.54
C ILE A 374 0.68 11.30 -10.04
N VAL A 375 0.61 10.10 -9.45
CA VAL A 375 0.54 9.91 -8.01
C VAL A 375 1.81 9.19 -7.54
N LEU A 376 2.67 9.93 -6.84
CA LEU A 376 3.93 9.44 -6.28
C LEU A 376 3.70 8.80 -4.90
N ILE A 377 3.80 7.47 -4.83
CA ILE A 377 3.84 6.70 -3.58
C ILE A 377 5.24 6.10 -3.43
N ASP A 378 5.81 5.95 -2.23
CA ASP A 378 7.09 5.26 -2.08
C ASP A 378 6.93 3.78 -1.69
N LEU A 379 7.98 2.99 -1.85
CA LEU A 379 7.99 1.57 -1.52
C LEU A 379 7.54 1.27 -0.08
N TYR A 380 7.91 2.13 0.86
CA TYR A 380 7.56 1.95 2.25
C TYR A 380 6.04 2.09 2.41
N LEU A 381 5.45 3.18 1.90
CA LEU A 381 4.01 3.40 1.95
C LEU A 381 3.22 2.38 1.11
N SER A 382 3.73 1.99 -0.06
CA SER A 382 3.13 0.94 -0.91
C SER A 382 2.90 -0.37 -0.17
N ASN A 383 3.85 -0.78 0.67
CA ASN A 383 3.85 -2.06 1.36
C ASN A 383 3.44 -1.97 2.84
N ARG A 384 3.47 -0.78 3.44
CA ARG A 384 3.06 -0.54 4.82
C ARG A 384 1.58 -0.81 4.98
N TYR A 385 1.25 -1.57 6.02
CA TYR A 385 -0.11 -1.81 6.46
C TYR A 385 -0.55 -0.71 7.42
N GLU A 386 -1.78 -0.22 7.25
CA GLU A 386 -2.46 0.60 8.24
C GLU A 386 -3.92 0.18 8.42
N THR A 387 -4.45 0.50 9.59
CA THR A 387 -5.89 0.48 9.85
C THR A 387 -6.55 1.68 9.17
N VAL A 388 -7.32 1.42 8.13
CA VAL A 388 -8.12 2.42 7.42
C VAL A 388 -9.57 2.34 7.91
N PHE A 389 -10.11 3.47 8.33
CA PHE A 389 -11.48 3.61 8.77
C PHE A 389 -12.28 4.15 7.60
N LEU A 390 -13.15 3.31 7.04
CA LEU A 390 -14.09 3.71 6.01
C LEU A 390 -15.31 4.30 6.72
N GLN A 391 -15.20 5.56 7.14
CA GLN A 391 -16.30 6.34 7.73
C GLN A 391 -16.54 7.58 6.87
N GLY A 392 -17.80 7.76 6.46
CA GLY A 392 -18.24 8.85 5.59
C GLY A 392 -18.43 8.42 4.14
N GLU A 393 -19.39 9.04 3.46
CA GLU A 393 -19.42 9.07 2.00
C GLU A 393 -18.30 10.02 1.58
N ASP A 394 -17.14 9.49 1.18
CA ASP A 394 -16.29 10.29 0.32
C ASP A 394 -17.07 10.48 -0.98
N ASN A 395 -17.62 11.68 -1.16
CA ASN A 395 -18.39 12.06 -2.34
C ASN A 395 -17.45 12.28 -3.53
N PHE A 396 -16.82 11.20 -3.98
CA PHE A 396 -16.02 11.23 -5.19
C PHE A 396 -16.93 11.51 -6.38
N LEU A 397 -16.48 12.40 -7.26
CA LEU A 397 -17.28 12.83 -8.38
C LEU A 397 -17.43 11.68 -9.38
N PRO A 398 -18.67 11.45 -9.88
CA PRO A 398 -18.89 10.40 -10.87
C PRO A 398 -18.09 10.70 -12.13
N LYS A 399 -17.83 9.65 -12.91
CA LYS A 399 -17.25 9.79 -14.25
C LYS A 399 -18.06 10.80 -15.08
N ASN A 400 -17.37 11.60 -15.89
CA ASN A 400 -17.97 12.59 -16.78
C ASN A 400 -18.80 13.69 -16.09
N TRP A 401 -18.62 13.92 -14.79
CA TRP A 401 -19.35 14.96 -14.05
C TRP A 401 -19.21 16.38 -14.67
N GLN A 402 -18.14 16.62 -15.42
CA GLN A 402 -17.83 17.88 -16.10
C GLN A 402 -17.87 17.80 -17.63
N ARG A 403 -18.38 16.70 -18.23
CA ARG A 403 -18.45 16.61 -19.69
C ARG A 403 -19.50 17.58 -20.22
N VAL A 404 -19.04 18.75 -20.68
CA VAL A 404 -19.86 19.73 -21.40
C VAL A 404 -19.76 19.42 -22.89
N GLY A 405 -20.89 19.19 -23.55
CA GLY A 405 -21.00 19.17 -25.02
C GLY A 405 -21.57 17.87 -25.59
N SER A 406 -22.88 17.87 -25.84
CA SER A 406 -23.40 17.17 -27.02
C SER A 406 -23.41 18.19 -28.18
N SER A 407 -22.42 18.13 -29.05
CA SER A 407 -22.49 18.84 -30.34
C SER A 407 -23.57 18.19 -31.19
N SER A 408 -24.40 18.96 -31.87
CA SER A 408 -25.38 18.40 -32.80
C SER A 408 -24.67 17.93 -34.08
N PRO A 409 -25.17 16.89 -34.77
CA PRO A 409 -24.70 16.56 -36.11
C PRO A 409 -24.72 17.79 -37.04
N GLY A 410 -23.58 18.14 -37.62
CA GLY A 410 -23.42 19.34 -38.46
C GLY A 410 -22.77 20.52 -37.76
N ASP A 411 -22.58 20.47 -36.44
CA ASP A 411 -21.80 21.47 -35.71
C ASP A 411 -20.30 21.32 -36.00
N ASN A 412 -19.61 22.45 -36.17
CA ASN A 412 -18.16 22.52 -36.31
C ASN A 412 -17.49 22.39 -34.93
N TYR A 413 -17.51 21.18 -34.37
CA TYR A 413 -16.92 20.90 -33.07
C TYR A 413 -15.41 21.22 -33.03
N ARG A 414 -15.01 21.98 -32.01
CA ARG A 414 -13.63 22.41 -31.76
C ARG A 414 -13.11 21.72 -30.52
N ARG A 415 -12.42 20.59 -30.69
CA ARG A 415 -11.87 19.82 -29.57
C ARG A 415 -10.97 20.67 -28.67
N TYR A 416 -10.26 21.64 -29.24
CA TYR A 416 -9.29 22.48 -28.58
C TYR A 416 -9.75 23.95 -28.54
N GLU A 417 -11.07 24.17 -28.46
CA GLU A 417 -11.67 25.50 -28.32
C GLU A 417 -10.97 26.35 -27.26
N LEU A 418 -10.68 27.61 -27.60
CA LEU A 418 -10.10 28.57 -26.68
C LEU A 418 -11.15 29.11 -25.73
N THR A 419 -11.14 28.62 -24.48
CA THR A 419 -12.03 29.09 -23.41
C THR A 419 -11.28 29.97 -22.42
N ALA A 420 -12.01 30.77 -21.63
CA ALA A 420 -11.43 31.68 -20.64
C ALA A 420 -10.67 30.95 -19.51
N ASP A 421 -11.02 29.69 -19.24
CA ASP A 421 -10.38 28.82 -18.24
C ASP A 421 -9.42 27.79 -18.87
N GLY A 422 -9.23 27.83 -20.19
CA GLY A 422 -8.41 26.89 -20.94
C GLY A 422 -8.97 25.46 -21.07
N LEU A 423 -10.15 25.19 -20.51
CA LEU A 423 -10.83 23.91 -20.54
C LEU A 423 -11.83 23.80 -21.71
N SER A 424 -11.36 23.21 -22.82
CA SER A 424 -12.22 22.98 -23.99
C SER A 424 -13.29 21.91 -23.71
N PRO A 425 -14.52 22.08 -24.22
CA PRO A 425 -15.54 21.02 -24.23
C PRO A 425 -15.01 19.73 -24.86
N ARG A 426 -15.33 18.57 -24.26
CA ARG A 426 -14.76 17.26 -24.67
C ARG A 426 -15.84 16.27 -25.08
N CYS A 427 -15.82 15.86 -26.34
CA CYS A 427 -16.56 14.71 -26.85
C CYS A 427 -15.68 13.45 -26.88
N VAL A 428 -16.30 12.27 -26.93
CA VAL A 428 -15.59 11.00 -27.10
C VAL A 428 -16.03 10.26 -28.36
N PRO A 429 -15.22 9.32 -28.87
CA PRO A 429 -15.58 8.53 -30.04
C PRO A 429 -16.97 7.89 -29.92
N GLY A 430 -17.79 8.07 -30.97
CA GLY A 430 -19.16 7.56 -31.04
C GLY A 430 -20.23 8.59 -30.65
N GLU A 431 -19.87 9.71 -30.03
CA GLU A 431 -20.83 10.81 -29.79
C GLU A 431 -21.13 11.57 -31.08
N ALA A 432 -22.42 11.80 -31.34
CA ALA A 432 -22.91 12.56 -32.48
C ALA A 432 -22.34 13.98 -32.47
N GLY A 433 -22.01 14.54 -33.64
CA GLY A 433 -21.46 15.90 -33.77
C GLY A 433 -20.05 16.11 -33.21
N GLY A 434 -19.43 15.09 -32.59
CA GLY A 434 -18.13 15.18 -31.93
C GLY A 434 -16.95 14.68 -32.76
N ILE A 435 -17.00 14.71 -34.10
CA ILE A 435 -15.89 14.26 -34.95
C ILE A 435 -14.69 15.18 -34.71
N HIS A 436 -13.56 14.61 -34.32
CA HIS A 436 -12.30 15.34 -34.11
C HIS A 436 -11.10 14.40 -34.24
N THR A 437 -9.91 14.99 -34.33
CA THR A 437 -8.63 14.27 -34.29
C THR A 437 -7.85 14.71 -33.06
N ALA A 438 -7.25 13.77 -32.35
CA ALA A 438 -6.24 14.03 -31.33
C ALA A 438 -4.85 13.79 -31.93
N THR A 439 -3.91 14.69 -31.68
CA THR A 439 -2.56 14.64 -32.28
C THR A 439 -1.48 15.06 -31.29
N GLY A 440 -0.26 14.57 -31.50
CA GLY A 440 0.94 15.03 -30.78
C GLY A 440 1.62 16.24 -31.41
N LEU A 441 1.17 16.68 -32.59
CA LEU A 441 1.63 17.90 -33.24
C LEU A 441 0.98 19.13 -32.58
N GLU A 442 1.62 20.29 -32.68
CA GLU A 442 0.93 21.56 -32.39
C GLU A 442 -0.25 21.73 -33.35
N HIS A 443 -1.36 22.27 -32.86
CA HIS A 443 -2.62 22.26 -33.58
C HIS A 443 -3.50 23.48 -33.32
N ASP A 444 -4.42 23.77 -34.23
CA ASP A 444 -5.48 24.76 -34.06
C ASP A 444 -6.65 24.24 -33.19
N GLU A 445 -7.71 25.05 -33.02
CA GLU A 445 -8.89 24.69 -32.21
C GLU A 445 -9.62 23.41 -32.70
N TYR A 446 -9.40 23.02 -33.96
CA TYR A 446 -10.01 21.84 -34.60
C TYR A 446 -9.13 20.58 -34.46
N GLY A 447 -7.88 20.73 -34.04
CA GLY A 447 -6.91 19.63 -33.95
C GLY A 447 -6.12 19.41 -35.24
N HIS A 448 -6.17 20.35 -36.19
CA HIS A 448 -5.35 20.29 -37.39
C HIS A 448 -3.93 20.78 -37.10
N PRO A 449 -2.89 20.08 -37.59
CA PRO A 449 -1.51 20.52 -37.43
C PRO A 449 -1.29 21.96 -37.90
N ASN A 450 -0.65 22.77 -37.06
CA ASN A 450 -0.43 24.18 -37.33
C ASN A 450 0.93 24.65 -36.79
N ASP A 451 1.77 25.19 -37.67
CA ASP A 451 3.13 25.66 -37.38
C ASP A 451 3.21 27.19 -37.25
N ASN A 452 2.08 27.89 -37.21
CA ASN A 452 2.04 29.33 -37.01
C ASN A 452 2.49 29.70 -35.58
N PRO A 453 3.48 30.61 -35.41
CA PRO A 453 3.98 31.04 -34.10
C PRO A 453 2.90 31.60 -33.16
N ASP A 454 1.89 32.28 -33.69
CA ASP A 454 0.79 32.86 -32.90
C ASP A 454 -0.11 31.76 -32.34
N VAL A 455 -0.39 30.72 -33.14
CA VAL A 455 -1.16 29.55 -32.71
C VAL A 455 -0.39 28.78 -31.64
N HIS A 456 0.92 28.55 -31.85
CA HIS A 456 1.77 27.89 -30.86
C HIS A 456 1.77 28.64 -29.52
N SER A 457 1.92 29.97 -29.55
CA SER A 457 1.91 30.80 -28.34
C SER A 457 0.57 30.73 -27.60
N LEU A 458 -0.54 30.79 -28.35
CA LEU A 458 -1.89 30.79 -27.81
C LEU A 458 -2.27 29.43 -27.20
N MET A 459 -1.99 28.34 -27.90
CA MET A 459 -2.28 26.99 -27.43
C MET A 459 -1.37 26.55 -26.28
N SER A 460 -0.11 26.96 -26.31
CA SER A 460 0.80 26.74 -25.17
C SER A 460 0.31 27.46 -23.93
N LYS A 461 -0.14 28.72 -24.07
CA LYS A 461 -0.75 29.49 -22.98
C LYS A 461 -2.02 28.81 -22.45
N LYS A 462 -2.94 28.38 -23.32
CA LYS A 462 -4.15 27.63 -22.94
C LYS A 462 -3.83 26.39 -22.10
N ARG A 463 -2.92 25.53 -22.59
CA ARG A 463 -2.52 24.30 -21.89
C ARG A 463 -1.81 24.58 -20.56
N HIS A 464 -1.15 25.73 -20.45
CA HIS A 464 -0.49 26.16 -19.23
C HIS A 464 -1.45 26.72 -18.18
N GLU A 465 -2.41 27.56 -18.59
CA GLU A 465 -3.32 28.30 -17.71
C GLU A 465 -4.48 27.46 -17.19
N LYS A 466 -4.78 26.30 -17.81
CA LYS A 466 -5.79 25.38 -17.28
C LYS A 466 -5.41 24.74 -15.94
N LEU A 467 -4.13 24.78 -15.54
CA LEU A 467 -3.60 24.30 -14.26
C LEU A 467 -3.43 25.46 -13.30
#